data_AF-A0A135VNK1-F1
#
_entry.id   AF-A0A135VNK1-F1
#
_cell.length_a   1.000
_cell.length_b   1.000
_cell.length_c   1.000
_cell.angle_alpha   90.00
_cell.angle_beta   90.00
_cell.angle_gamma   90.00
#
_symmetry.space_group_name_H-M   'P 1'
#
loop_
_entity.id
_entity.type
_entity.pdbx_description
1 polymer ?
#
loop_
_entity_poly.entity_id
_entity_poly.type
_entity_poly.pdbx_seq_one_letter_code
_entity_poly.pdbx_strand_id
1 'polypeptide(L)'
;MWNLVEDESVHLILRRPALLELARRHDSHLLDYCENLLASEDYEKWLMGLDILVALGTHDAVDRLILVYAQSLKDERKHVLSMVARILTAEHVKPFSIMVRDVACPGELDVSGWTKTAISTLQDVCKRFGIETYGEYGVTFNASTVKPLEAIDADDMSATNDRQ
;
A
#
# COMPACT_ATOMS: atom_id res chain seq x y z
N MET A 1 -22.74 0.75 23.96
CA MET A 1 -22.05 0.44 22.69
C MET A 1 -20.94 -0.55 22.99
N TRP A 2 -20.03 -0.20 23.91
CA TRP A 2 -19.01 -1.11 24.44
C TRP A 2 -19.55 -2.46 24.95
N ASN A 3 -20.67 -2.49 25.69
CA ASN A 3 -21.28 -3.76 26.11
C ASN A 3 -21.57 -4.74 24.96
N LEU A 4 -21.87 -4.25 23.75
CA LEU A 4 -22.09 -5.10 22.57
C LEU A 4 -20.76 -5.55 21.94
N VAL A 5 -19.75 -4.68 21.97
CA VAL A 5 -18.41 -4.92 21.40
C VAL A 5 -17.64 -5.95 22.24
N GLU A 6 -17.77 -5.86 23.55
CA GLU A 6 -17.10 -6.73 24.53
C GLU A 6 -17.84 -8.06 24.76
N ASP A 7 -19.09 -8.19 24.31
CA ASP A 7 -19.85 -9.43 24.45
C ASP A 7 -19.30 -10.51 23.52
N GLU A 8 -18.45 -11.38 24.07
CA GLU A 8 -17.81 -12.48 23.35
C GLU A 8 -18.81 -13.48 22.74
N SER A 9 -20.03 -13.56 23.27
CA SER A 9 -21.08 -14.45 22.75
C SER A 9 -21.69 -13.98 21.43
N VAL A 10 -21.54 -12.69 21.11
CA VAL A 10 -22.07 -12.09 19.89
C VAL A 10 -21.09 -12.26 18.74
N HIS A 11 -21.52 -12.73 17.57
CA HIS A 11 -20.62 -12.87 16.43
C HIS A 11 -19.99 -11.52 16.02
N LEU A 12 -18.71 -11.52 15.64
CA LEU A 12 -17.93 -10.30 15.36
C LEU A 12 -18.59 -9.38 14.31
N ILE A 13 -19.21 -9.97 13.29
CA ILE A 13 -19.97 -9.24 12.25
C ILE A 13 -21.06 -8.34 12.86
N LEU A 14 -21.74 -8.79 13.91
CA LEU A 14 -22.79 -8.02 14.57
C LEU A 14 -22.22 -6.90 15.46
N ARG A 15 -20.94 -6.98 15.84
CA ARG A 15 -20.23 -5.95 16.60
C ARG A 15 -19.68 -4.84 15.70
N ARG A 16 -19.45 -5.13 14.41
CA ARG A 16 -18.87 -4.19 13.44
C ARG A 16 -19.56 -2.81 13.38
N PRO A 17 -20.91 -2.70 13.33
CA PRO A 17 -21.54 -1.38 13.28
C PRO A 17 -21.28 -0.54 14.54
N ALA A 18 -21.20 -1.19 15.71
CA ALA A 18 -20.86 -0.52 16.95
C ALA A 18 -19.41 -0.03 16.96
N LEU A 19 -18.47 -0.86 16.47
CA LEU A 19 -17.07 -0.48 16.31
C LEU A 19 -16.88 0.70 15.35
N LEU A 20 -17.59 0.70 14.21
CA LEU A 20 -17.54 1.81 13.25
C LEU A 20 -18.12 3.11 13.82
N GLU A 21 -19.19 3.01 14.60
CA GLU A 21 -19.76 4.19 15.27
C GLU A 21 -18.85 4.72 16.38
N LEU A 22 -18.12 3.85 17.10
CA LEU A 22 -17.07 4.25 18.03
C LEU A 22 -15.91 4.95 17.29
N ALA A 23 -15.50 4.43 16.13
CA ALA A 23 -14.45 5.03 15.30
C ALA A 23 -14.86 6.42 14.83
N ARG A 24 -16.11 6.58 14.36
CA ARG A 24 -16.68 7.88 13.95
C ARG A 24 -16.71 8.90 15.09
N ARG A 25 -16.84 8.44 16.34
CA ARG A 25 -16.82 9.30 17.53
C ARG A 25 -15.39 9.57 18.04
N HIS A 26 -14.38 8.96 17.43
CA HIS A 26 -12.99 8.98 17.91
C HIS A 26 -12.89 8.57 19.38
N ASP A 27 -13.57 7.49 19.76
CA ASP A 27 -13.50 6.95 21.13
C ASP A 27 -12.05 6.54 21.44
N SER A 28 -11.51 7.07 22.55
CA SER A 28 -10.10 6.89 22.92
C SER A 28 -9.73 5.44 23.24
N HIS A 29 -10.69 4.61 23.63
CA HIS A 29 -10.44 3.20 23.97
C HIS A 29 -10.37 2.30 22.73
N LEU A 30 -10.74 2.82 21.55
CA LEU A 30 -10.84 2.00 20.35
C LEU A 30 -9.49 1.55 19.81
N LEU A 31 -8.44 2.36 19.96
CA LEU A 31 -7.09 1.98 19.56
C LEU A 31 -6.58 0.78 20.37
N ASP A 32 -6.72 0.83 21.70
CA ASP A 32 -6.34 -0.28 22.58
C ASP A 32 -7.15 -1.55 22.28
N TYR A 33 -8.43 -1.40 21.97
CA TYR A 33 -9.25 -2.53 21.53
C TYR A 33 -8.78 -3.12 20.19
N CYS A 34 -8.36 -2.28 19.25
CA CYS A 34 -7.79 -2.75 17.97
C CYS A 34 -6.50 -3.54 18.18
N GLU A 35 -5.65 -3.16 19.14
CA GLU A 35 -4.44 -3.94 19.48
C GLU A 35 -4.80 -5.36 19.91
N ASN A 36 -5.87 -5.54 20.70
CA ASN A 36 -6.34 -6.88 21.07
C ASN A 36 -6.86 -7.68 19.87
N LEU A 37 -7.53 -7.02 18.93
CA LEU A 37 -7.98 -7.67 17.69
C LEU A 37 -6.80 -8.10 16.81
N LEU A 38 -5.79 -7.23 16.68
CA LEU A 38 -4.59 -7.47 15.87
C LEU A 38 -3.66 -8.51 16.47
N ALA A 39 -3.66 -8.69 17.79
CA ALA A 39 -2.92 -9.75 18.47
C ALA A 39 -3.62 -11.13 18.39
N SER A 40 -4.83 -11.21 17.82
CA SER A 40 -5.57 -12.46 17.71
C SER A 40 -5.05 -13.35 16.58
N GLU A 41 -4.98 -14.65 16.84
CA GLU A 41 -4.72 -15.67 15.79
C GLU A 41 -5.93 -15.89 14.87
N ASP A 42 -7.10 -15.37 15.24
CA ASP A 42 -8.31 -15.40 14.42
C ASP A 42 -8.22 -14.34 13.31
N TYR A 43 -8.14 -14.80 12.07
CA TYR A 43 -8.02 -13.94 10.89
C TYR A 43 -9.16 -12.93 10.74
N GLU A 44 -10.39 -13.28 11.12
CA GLU A 44 -11.54 -12.37 11.05
C GLU A 44 -11.43 -11.25 12.09
N LYS A 45 -10.91 -11.56 13.29
CA LYS A 45 -10.61 -10.55 14.30
C LYS A 45 -9.48 -9.64 13.85
N TRP A 46 -8.41 -10.22 13.29
CA TRP A 46 -7.29 -9.45 12.76
C TRP A 46 -7.74 -8.49 11.64
N LEU A 47 -8.49 -8.99 10.66
CA LEU A 47 -9.07 -8.17 9.60
C LEU A 47 -9.97 -7.05 10.13
N MET A 48 -10.83 -7.35 11.11
CA MET A 48 -11.67 -6.34 11.76
C MET A 48 -10.81 -5.24 12.40
N GLY A 49 -9.71 -5.60 13.06
CA GLY A 49 -8.77 -4.64 13.63
C GLY A 49 -8.23 -3.67 12.57
N LEU A 50 -7.79 -4.20 11.42
CA LEU A 50 -7.32 -3.37 10.30
C LEU A 50 -8.41 -2.43 9.77
N ASP A 51 -9.62 -2.96 9.54
CA ASP A 51 -10.76 -2.19 9.03
C ASP A 51 -11.14 -1.03 9.96
N ILE A 52 -11.13 -1.26 11.28
CA ILE A 52 -11.46 -0.23 12.26
C ILE A 52 -10.35 0.82 12.38
N LEU A 53 -9.06 0.44 12.28
CA LEU A 53 -7.96 1.40 12.19
C LEU A 53 -8.08 2.28 10.93
N VAL A 54 -8.45 1.69 9.79
CA VAL A 54 -8.75 2.45 8.56
C VAL A 54 -9.94 3.39 8.77
N ALA A 55 -10.98 2.95 9.47
CA ALA A 55 -12.13 3.80 9.77
C ALA A 55 -11.80 4.96 10.72
N LEU A 56 -10.86 4.78 11.66
CA LEU A 56 -10.38 5.84 12.55
C LEU A 56 -9.64 6.94 11.77
N GLY A 57 -8.78 6.55 10.82
CA GLY A 57 -8.09 7.48 9.92
C GLY A 57 -7.20 8.51 10.62
N THR A 58 -6.76 8.24 11.85
CA THR A 58 -5.87 9.11 12.63
C THR A 58 -4.41 8.79 12.34
N HIS A 59 -3.49 9.70 12.70
CA HIS A 59 -2.05 9.47 12.58
C HIS A 59 -1.62 8.23 13.37
N ASP A 60 -2.12 8.08 14.60
CA ASP A 60 -1.86 6.89 15.42
C ASP A 60 -2.33 5.60 14.74
N ALA A 61 -3.47 5.62 14.05
CA ALA A 61 -3.96 4.46 13.31
C ALA A 61 -3.04 4.08 12.14
N VAL A 62 -2.48 5.08 11.43
CA VAL A 62 -1.48 4.84 10.38
C VAL A 62 -0.22 4.22 10.97
N ASP A 63 0.29 4.75 12.08
CA ASP A 63 1.47 4.21 12.77
C ASP A 63 1.24 2.74 13.18
N ARG A 64 0.06 2.40 13.71
CA ARG A 64 -0.27 1.01 14.07
C ARG A 64 -0.35 0.11 12.85
N LEU A 65 -0.97 0.54 11.75
CA LEU A 65 -0.97 -0.25 10.52
C LEU A 65 0.45 -0.47 9.96
N ILE A 66 1.35 0.51 10.08
CA ILE A 66 2.76 0.36 9.68
C ILE A 66 3.47 -0.68 10.57
N LEU A 67 3.22 -0.67 11.88
CA LEU A 67 3.75 -1.69 12.78
C LEU A 67 3.24 -3.09 12.45
N VAL A 68 1.94 -3.22 12.15
CA VAL A 68 1.35 -4.50 11.71
C VAL A 68 2.02 -4.97 10.43
N TYR A 69 2.23 -4.09 9.43
CA TYR A 69 2.93 -4.44 8.20
C TYR A 69 4.33 -5.02 8.46
N ALA A 70 5.07 -4.42 9.39
CA ALA A 70 6.41 -4.88 9.75
C ALA A 70 6.41 -6.29 10.36
N GLN A 71 5.34 -6.64 11.08
CA GLN A 71 5.15 -7.94 11.73
C GLN A 71 4.53 -9.01 10.80
N SER A 72 3.80 -8.58 9.77
CA SER A 72 3.10 -9.45 8.82
C SER A 72 4.03 -10.27 7.91
N LEU A 73 3.51 -11.42 7.46
CA LEU A 73 4.13 -12.27 6.43
C LEU A 73 3.82 -11.77 5.01
N LYS A 74 4.45 -12.37 3.99
CA LYS A 74 4.42 -11.85 2.60
C LYS A 74 3.02 -11.56 2.04
N ASP A 75 2.06 -12.47 2.24
CA ASP A 75 0.72 -12.30 1.66
C ASP A 75 -0.10 -11.25 2.42
N GLU A 76 0.03 -11.21 3.74
CA GLU A 76 -0.59 -10.21 4.62
C GLU A 76 -0.04 -8.81 4.36
N ARG A 77 1.26 -8.66 4.09
CA ARG A 77 1.91 -7.37 3.83
C ARG A 77 1.24 -6.59 2.71
N LYS A 78 0.83 -7.26 1.62
CA LYS A 78 0.11 -6.59 0.53
C LYS A 78 -1.23 -6.05 0.98
N HIS A 79 -1.94 -6.81 1.80
CA HIS A 79 -3.22 -6.40 2.35
C HIS A 79 -3.07 -5.19 3.30
N VAL A 80 -2.13 -5.27 4.24
CA VAL A 80 -1.86 -4.17 5.19
C VAL A 80 -1.35 -2.93 4.47
N LEU A 81 -0.51 -3.08 3.44
CA LEU A 81 -0.09 -1.97 2.58
C LEU A 81 -1.29 -1.25 1.96
N SER A 82 -2.26 -2.00 1.44
CA SER A 82 -3.49 -1.44 0.89
C SER A 82 -4.29 -0.68 1.96
N MET A 83 -4.36 -1.20 3.19
CA MET A 83 -5.01 -0.51 4.30
C MET A 83 -4.32 0.80 4.67
N VAL A 84 -2.98 0.82 4.76
CA VAL A 84 -2.20 2.05 4.98
C VAL A 84 -2.46 3.06 3.86
N ALA A 85 -2.47 2.61 2.60
CA ALA A 85 -2.64 3.47 1.44
C ALA A 85 -3.99 4.22 1.43
N ARG A 86 -5.04 3.63 2.01
CA ARG A 86 -6.40 4.22 2.12
C ARG A 86 -6.48 5.41 3.08
N ILE A 87 -5.59 5.50 4.06
CA ILE A 87 -5.57 6.57 5.06
C ILE A 87 -4.23 7.30 5.15
N LEU A 88 -3.37 7.14 4.13
CA LEU A 88 -2.03 7.69 4.15
C LEU A 88 -2.04 9.22 4.28
N THR A 89 -1.32 9.73 5.27
CA THR A 89 -1.07 11.16 5.46
C THR A 89 0.34 11.54 4.99
N ALA A 90 0.57 12.84 4.76
CA ALA A 90 1.86 13.34 4.26
C ALA A 90 3.04 12.98 5.19
N GLU A 91 2.82 12.91 6.49
CA GLU A 91 3.84 12.56 7.49
C GLU A 91 4.35 11.13 7.34
N HIS A 92 3.51 10.23 6.83
CA HIS A 92 3.80 8.80 6.70
C HIS A 92 4.25 8.40 5.29
N VAL A 93 4.48 9.35 4.38
CA VAL A 93 4.95 9.06 3.01
C VAL A 93 6.28 8.32 3.01
N LYS A 94 7.21 8.71 3.89
CA LYS A 94 8.53 8.05 3.97
C LYS A 94 8.42 6.59 4.38
N PRO A 95 7.79 6.21 5.51
CA PRO A 95 7.60 4.81 5.85
C PRO A 95 6.79 4.04 4.79
N PHE A 96 5.73 4.63 4.24
CA PHE A 96 4.96 4.01 3.16
C PHE A 96 5.81 3.72 1.91
N SER A 97 6.72 4.62 1.53
CA SER A 97 7.63 4.41 0.39
C SER A 97 8.58 3.22 0.59
N ILE A 98 8.94 2.91 1.84
CA ILE A 98 9.74 1.74 2.19
C ILE A 98 8.90 0.48 2.06
N MET A 99 7.66 0.50 2.55
CA MET A 99 6.73 -0.64 2.40
C MET A 99 6.48 -0.97 0.92
N VAL A 100 6.22 0.05 0.09
CA VAL A 100 6.02 -0.13 -1.35
C VAL A 100 7.23 -0.79 -1.99
N ARG A 101 8.46 -0.38 -1.62
CA ARG A 101 9.68 -0.97 -2.16
C ARG A 101 9.77 -2.47 -1.92
N ASP A 102 9.34 -2.94 -0.75
CA ASP A 102 9.41 -4.35 -0.39
C ASP A 102 8.47 -5.22 -1.22
N VAL A 103 7.40 -4.64 -1.79
CA VAL A 103 6.41 -5.36 -2.61
C VAL A 103 6.46 -4.99 -4.09
N ALA A 104 7.28 -4.01 -4.48
CA ALA A 104 7.34 -3.50 -5.84
C ALA A 104 7.87 -4.58 -6.80
N CYS A 105 6.95 -5.23 -7.49
CA CYS A 105 7.24 -6.13 -8.60
C CYS A 105 6.29 -5.84 -9.77
N PRO A 106 6.72 -6.14 -11.02
CA PRO A 106 5.83 -6.05 -12.17
C PRO A 106 4.59 -6.94 -11.99
N GLY A 107 3.41 -6.38 -12.24
CA GLY A 107 2.13 -7.09 -12.10
C GLY A 107 0.95 -6.13 -11.96
N GLU A 108 -0.21 -6.70 -11.63
CA GLU A 108 -1.42 -5.94 -11.35
C GLU A 108 -1.56 -5.67 -9.85
N LEU A 109 -1.94 -4.44 -9.52
CA LEU A 109 -2.21 -4.03 -8.15
C LEU A 109 -3.52 -3.24 -8.14
N ASP A 110 -4.48 -3.70 -7.35
CA ASP A 110 -5.70 -2.94 -7.11
C ASP A 110 -5.41 -1.78 -6.16
N VAL A 111 -5.53 -0.55 -6.69
CA VAL A 111 -5.34 0.71 -5.95
C VAL A 111 -6.68 1.38 -5.63
N SER A 112 -7.80 0.66 -5.77
CA SER A 112 -9.13 1.19 -5.48
C SER A 112 -9.22 1.69 -4.04
N GLY A 113 -9.66 2.93 -3.87
CA GLY A 113 -9.80 3.57 -2.57
C GLY A 113 -8.49 4.07 -1.94
N TRP A 114 -7.35 3.95 -2.63
CA TRP A 114 -6.10 4.55 -2.18
C TRP A 114 -6.16 6.07 -2.22
N THR A 115 -5.46 6.71 -1.30
CA THR A 115 -5.27 8.16 -1.35
C THR A 115 -4.42 8.55 -2.56
N LYS A 116 -4.62 9.78 -3.06
CA LYS A 116 -3.78 10.34 -4.14
C LYS A 116 -2.30 10.34 -3.77
N THR A 117 -2.00 10.61 -2.50
CA THR A 117 -0.64 10.58 -1.95
C THR A 117 -0.02 9.18 -2.05
N ALA A 118 -0.78 8.13 -1.72
CA ALA A 118 -0.30 6.75 -1.84
C ALA A 118 -0.04 6.35 -3.29
N ILE A 119 -0.94 6.73 -4.21
CA ILE A 119 -0.78 6.46 -5.66
C ILE A 119 0.47 7.17 -6.20
N SER A 120 0.65 8.46 -5.89
CA SER A 120 1.85 9.21 -6.32
C SER A 120 3.13 8.59 -5.75
N THR A 121 3.11 8.17 -4.49
CA THR A 121 4.27 7.52 -3.85
C THR A 121 4.59 6.18 -4.52
N LEU A 122 3.57 5.39 -4.86
CA LEU A 122 3.74 4.14 -5.60
C LEU A 122 4.40 4.39 -6.96
N GLN A 123 3.86 5.33 -7.75
CA GLN A 123 4.39 5.68 -9.06
C GLN A 123 5.86 6.16 -8.97
N ASP A 124 6.17 7.00 -8.00
CA ASP A 124 7.53 7.50 -7.78
C ASP A 124 8.51 6.37 -7.40
N VAL A 125 8.07 5.42 -6.58
CA VAL A 125 8.88 4.25 -6.22
C VAL A 125 9.06 3.35 -7.44
N CYS A 126 7.99 2.94 -8.11
CA CYS A 126 8.03 2.10 -9.31
C CYS A 126 8.96 2.68 -10.38
N LYS A 127 8.86 3.99 -10.67
CA LYS A 127 9.71 4.69 -11.62
C LYS A 127 11.20 4.57 -11.29
N ARG A 128 11.58 4.64 -10.00
CA ARG A 128 12.97 4.47 -9.55
C ARG A 128 13.48 3.05 -9.72
N PHE A 129 12.59 2.06 -9.74
CA PHE A 129 12.89 0.65 -10.00
C PHE A 129 12.78 0.29 -11.48
N GLY A 130 12.54 1.26 -12.37
CA GLY A 130 12.35 0.99 -13.80
C GLY A 130 11.04 0.26 -14.12
N ILE A 131 10.07 0.30 -13.20
CA ILE A 131 8.73 -0.28 -13.40
C ILE A 131 7.84 0.84 -13.94
N GLU A 132 7.34 0.64 -15.15
CA GLU A 132 6.33 1.50 -15.74
C GLU A 132 4.96 1.17 -15.16
N THR A 133 4.19 2.20 -14.82
CA THR A 133 2.85 2.04 -14.23
C THR A 133 1.80 2.47 -15.25
N TYR A 134 0.77 1.64 -15.41
CA TYR A 134 -0.30 1.84 -16.39
C TYR A 134 -1.65 1.76 -15.66
N GLY A 135 -2.55 2.74 -15.86
CA GLY A 135 -3.87 2.71 -15.25
C GLY A 135 -4.63 4.05 -15.27
N GLU A 136 -5.96 3.97 -15.30
CA GLU A 136 -6.88 5.10 -15.36
C GLU A 136 -7.14 5.75 -13.98
N TYR A 137 -6.10 6.21 -13.31
CA TYR A 137 -6.26 7.20 -12.24
C TYR A 137 -5.18 8.28 -12.39
N GLY A 138 -5.36 9.07 -13.45
CA GLY A 138 -4.79 10.41 -13.65
C GLY A 138 -3.32 10.63 -13.31
N VAL A 139 -2.41 10.35 -14.24
CA VAL A 139 -1.71 11.36 -15.07
C VAL A 139 -1.12 10.59 -16.26
N THR A 140 -1.60 10.89 -17.47
CA THR A 140 -0.88 10.56 -18.70
C THR A 140 0.44 11.31 -18.71
N PHE A 141 1.55 10.65 -18.37
CA PHE A 141 2.88 11.12 -18.75
C PHE A 141 3.19 10.63 -20.16
N ASN A 142 2.65 11.35 -21.16
CA ASN A 142 3.28 11.36 -22.47
C ASN A 142 4.51 12.26 -22.38
N ALA A 143 5.69 11.64 -22.31
CA ALA A 143 6.94 12.30 -22.66
C ALA A 143 7.93 11.28 -23.22
N SER A 144 7.84 11.11 -24.55
CA SER A 144 8.97 10.92 -25.46
C SER A 144 9.70 9.56 -25.42
N THR A 145 9.36 8.74 -26.42
CA THR A 145 10.33 8.05 -27.30
C THR A 145 11.72 7.81 -26.73
N VAL A 146 11.93 6.65 -26.12
CA VAL A 146 13.25 6.00 -26.15
C VAL A 146 13.23 5.07 -27.35
N LYS A 147 14.02 5.42 -28.37
CA LYS A 147 14.28 4.56 -29.54
C LYS A 147 14.89 3.23 -29.06
N PRO A 148 14.51 2.08 -29.64
CA PRO A 148 15.25 0.85 -29.44
C PRO A 148 16.70 1.02 -29.91
N LEU A 149 17.65 0.52 -29.11
CA LEU A 149 19.01 0.25 -29.56
C LEU A 149 18.92 -0.76 -30.73
N GLU A 150 19.20 -0.31 -31.94
CA GLU A 150 19.52 -1.22 -33.03
C GLU A 150 21.04 -1.47 -33.05
N ALA A 151 21.33 -2.76 -32.90
CA ALA A 151 22.50 -3.55 -33.17
C ALA A 151 23.74 -2.88 -33.79
N ILE A 152 24.86 -3.19 -33.16
CA ILE A 152 26.19 -3.16 -33.74
C ILE A 152 26.25 -4.26 -34.80
N ASP A 153 26.24 -3.89 -36.08
CA ASP A 153 26.69 -4.78 -37.15
C ASP A 153 28.20 -4.55 -37.35
N ALA A 154 28.97 -5.52 -36.85
CA ALA A 154 30.35 -5.73 -37.22
C ALA A 154 30.36 -6.63 -38.47
N ASP A 155 30.56 -6.04 -39.64
CA ASP A 155 31.29 -6.64 -40.76
C ASP A 155 31.33 -5.66 -41.94
N ASP A 156 32.46 -4.97 -42.12
CA ASP A 156 33.06 -4.86 -43.45
C ASP A 156 34.55 -4.47 -43.32
N MET A 157 35.41 -5.49 -43.41
CA MET A 157 36.82 -5.30 -43.74
C MET A 157 36.94 -5.17 -45.26
N SER A 158 37.33 -4.01 -45.78
CA SER A 158 38.28 -4.01 -46.89
C SER A 158 39.12 -2.73 -46.97
N ALA A 159 40.42 -2.96 -47.07
CA ALA A 159 41.44 -1.96 -47.24
C ALA A 159 41.40 -1.37 -48.65
N THR A 160 41.50 -0.05 -48.77
CA THR A 160 42.20 0.60 -49.88
C THR A 160 42.96 1.80 -49.36
N ASN A 161 44.26 1.57 -49.22
CA ASN A 161 45.28 2.59 -49.07
C ASN A 161 45.53 3.16 -50.48
N ASP A 162 45.18 4.42 -50.72
CA ASP A 162 45.70 5.19 -51.87
C ASP A 162 45.30 6.66 -51.73
N ARG A 163 46.29 7.53 -51.47
CA ARG A 163 46.43 8.85 -52.10
C ARG A 163 47.69 9.57 -51.63
N GLN A 164 48.59 9.70 -52.61
CA GLN A 164 49.45 10.85 -52.98
C GLN A 164 50.37 11.47 -51.92
#